data_AF-A0A397DRN7-F1
#
_entry.id   AF-A0A397DRN7-F1
#
_cell.length_a   1.000
_cell.length_b   1.000
_cell.length_c   1.000
_cell.angle_alpha   90.00
_cell.angle_beta   90.00
_cell.angle_gamma   90.00
#
_symmetry.space_group_name_H-M   'P 1'
#
loop_
_entity.id
_entity.type
_entity.pdbx_description
1 polymer ?
#
loop_
_entity_poly.entity_id
_entity_poly.type
_entity_poly.pdbx_seq_one_letter_code
_entity_poly.pdbx_strand_id
1 'polypeptide(L)'
;MAYVRRLHPKIWSVANLPSDCFKISPCPAPLGGAIVFAQNAILYFNQNQYFGLATTSFADKTTDTAKLPLHRSPLLDETFLASNCRTSLLNADEMVLNVEGQLFVLSLPSHRSLKQKGFYGPEVCQLMLRRLSSSKVAAATAMAVDMQRHLIFVGTRNGDSQLLWYHTDTHDVPACPVPVPDDLESDDEDVYLYGHRLVAVTAEDDVQPHDTVSKAAEFAAYSVDLVDQLPAIGQVTSMDMGVDVDMEGVAPKETLVLSGGVGDQSSVSMIHRGIFVLLPKLDLGADSPKKYFDR
;
A
#
# COMPACT_ATOMS: atom_id res chain seq x y z
N MET A 1 -38.53 -24.38 14.71
CA MET A 1 -37.30 -24.81 14.01
C MET A 1 -37.33 -24.30 12.59
N ALA A 2 -36.65 -23.19 12.30
CA ALA A 2 -36.52 -22.72 10.93
C ALA A 2 -35.52 -23.64 10.19
N TYR A 3 -36.02 -24.42 9.23
CA TYR A 3 -35.16 -25.12 8.28
C TYR A 3 -34.41 -24.07 7.46
N VAL A 4 -33.12 -23.88 7.75
CA VAL A 4 -32.23 -23.10 6.87
C VAL A 4 -32.08 -23.93 5.59
N ARG A 5 -32.81 -23.56 4.53
CA ARG A 5 -32.63 -24.15 3.21
C ARG A 5 -31.27 -23.70 2.68
N ARG A 6 -30.36 -24.64 2.45
CA ARG A 6 -29.05 -24.43 1.79
C ARG A 6 -29.23 -24.18 0.28
N LEU A 7 -30.00 -23.14 -0.05
CA LEU A 7 -30.19 -22.67 -1.42
C LEU A 7 -29.12 -21.62 -1.71
N HIS A 8 -28.34 -21.84 -2.77
CA HIS A 8 -27.28 -20.95 -3.20
C HIS A 8 -27.57 -20.48 -4.64
N PRO A 9 -28.55 -19.58 -4.83
CA PRO A 9 -28.90 -19.08 -6.15
C PRO A 9 -27.72 -18.29 -6.74
N LYS A 10 -27.48 -18.50 -8.04
CA LYS A 10 -26.50 -17.73 -8.80
C LYS A 10 -27.08 -16.36 -9.15
N ILE A 11 -26.71 -15.34 -8.38
CA ILE A 11 -27.26 -13.96 -8.52
C ILE A 11 -26.75 -13.28 -9.80
N TRP A 12 -25.45 -13.40 -10.08
CA TRP A 12 -24.82 -12.81 -11.26
C TRP A 12 -23.57 -13.61 -11.66
N SER A 13 -23.09 -13.44 -12.89
CA SER A 13 -21.80 -13.98 -13.33
C SER A 13 -21.21 -13.20 -14.48
N VAL A 14 -19.88 -13.15 -14.48
CA VAL A 14 -19.07 -12.64 -15.57
C VAL A 14 -18.35 -13.83 -16.23
N ALA A 15 -18.29 -13.82 -17.55
CA ALA A 15 -17.57 -14.80 -18.36
C ALA A 15 -16.47 -14.11 -19.17
N ASN A 16 -15.52 -14.88 -19.71
CA ASN A 16 -14.39 -14.40 -20.50
C ASN A 16 -13.45 -13.46 -19.73
N LEU A 17 -13.17 -13.78 -18.47
CA LEU A 17 -12.09 -13.12 -17.74
C LEU A 17 -10.72 -13.51 -18.35
N PRO A 18 -9.72 -12.62 -18.29
CA PRO A 18 -8.37 -12.93 -18.71
C PRO A 18 -7.81 -14.18 -18.00
N SER A 19 -7.02 -14.98 -18.72
CA SER A 19 -6.47 -16.24 -18.20
C SER A 19 -5.42 -16.05 -17.11
N ASP A 20 -4.86 -14.84 -16.98
CA ASP A 20 -3.84 -14.46 -16.00
C ASP A 20 -4.42 -13.90 -14.69
N CYS A 21 -5.74 -14.02 -14.48
CA CYS A 21 -6.39 -13.69 -13.22
C CYS A 21 -5.93 -14.64 -12.09
N PHE A 22 -5.46 -14.08 -10.97
CA PHE A 22 -4.91 -14.87 -9.85
C PHE A 22 -5.55 -14.58 -8.49
N LYS A 23 -6.29 -13.48 -8.34
CA LYS A 23 -6.86 -13.07 -7.05
C LYS A 23 -8.15 -12.27 -7.24
N ILE A 24 -9.06 -12.39 -6.26
CA ILE A 24 -10.23 -11.53 -6.12
C ILE A 24 -10.23 -10.87 -4.74
N SER A 25 -10.61 -9.59 -4.68
CA SER A 25 -10.78 -8.83 -3.45
C SER A 25 -12.17 -8.23 -3.39
N PRO A 26 -12.95 -8.43 -2.32
CA PRO A 26 -14.25 -7.78 -2.17
C PRO A 26 -14.08 -6.28 -1.92
N CYS A 27 -15.03 -5.49 -2.41
CA CYS A 27 -15.15 -4.08 -2.06
C CYS A 27 -16.17 -3.90 -0.92
N PRO A 28 -15.88 -3.10 0.10
CA PRO A 28 -16.81 -2.84 1.19
C PRO A 28 -18.03 -2.04 0.72
N ALA A 29 -19.10 -2.05 1.51
CA ALA A 29 -20.19 -1.08 1.35
C ALA A 29 -19.67 0.35 1.66
N PRO A 30 -20.17 1.39 0.97
CA PRO A 30 -21.31 1.39 0.05
C PRO A 30 -20.95 1.07 -1.41
N LEU A 31 -19.66 1.05 -1.78
CA LEU A 31 -19.21 0.81 -3.14
C LEU A 31 -19.68 -0.56 -3.67
N GLY A 32 -19.44 -1.60 -2.88
CA GLY A 32 -19.76 -2.98 -3.23
C GLY A 32 -19.03 -3.48 -4.48
N GLY A 33 -19.34 -4.70 -4.90
CA GLY A 33 -18.67 -5.36 -6.01
C GLY A 33 -17.37 -6.07 -5.59
N ALA A 34 -16.54 -6.40 -6.58
CA ALA A 34 -15.29 -7.10 -6.38
C ALA A 34 -14.24 -6.68 -7.40
N ILE A 35 -12.99 -6.69 -6.98
CA ILE A 35 -11.81 -6.41 -7.81
C ILE A 35 -11.14 -7.73 -8.12
N VAL A 36 -10.97 -8.01 -9.41
CA VAL A 36 -10.22 -9.13 -9.94
C VAL A 36 -8.84 -8.64 -10.36
N PHE A 37 -7.82 -9.30 -9.86
CA PHE A 37 -6.43 -9.03 -10.16
C PHE A 37 -5.91 -10.04 -11.19
N ALA A 38 -5.45 -9.50 -12.32
CA ALA A 38 -4.65 -10.19 -13.32
C ALA A 38 -3.23 -9.65 -13.30
N GLN A 39 -2.31 -10.34 -13.99
CA GLN A 39 -0.92 -9.88 -14.09
C GLN A 39 -0.81 -8.60 -14.92
N ASN A 40 -1.64 -8.48 -15.97
CA ASN A 40 -1.62 -7.38 -16.92
C ASN A 40 -2.76 -6.36 -16.72
N ALA A 41 -3.73 -6.62 -15.84
CA ALA A 41 -4.87 -5.74 -15.62
C ALA A 41 -5.45 -5.86 -14.21
N ILE A 42 -6.11 -4.78 -13.75
CA ILE A 42 -6.93 -4.75 -12.54
C ILE A 42 -8.35 -4.42 -12.96
N LEU A 43 -9.30 -5.29 -12.62
CA LEU A 43 -10.66 -5.22 -13.12
C LEU A 43 -11.63 -5.09 -11.96
N TYR A 44 -12.52 -4.10 -11.99
CA TYR A 44 -13.61 -3.95 -11.03
C TYR A 44 -14.93 -4.41 -11.65
N PHE A 45 -15.66 -5.22 -10.90
CA PHE A 45 -16.97 -5.71 -11.29
C PHE A 45 -18.01 -5.44 -10.20
N ASN A 46 -19.10 -4.81 -10.61
CA ASN A 46 -20.35 -4.69 -9.87
C ASN A 46 -21.49 -5.17 -10.78
N GLN A 47 -22.67 -5.45 -10.22
CA GLN A 47 -23.81 -5.97 -11.01
C GLN A 47 -24.19 -5.04 -12.18
N ASN A 48 -23.94 -3.74 -12.06
CA ASN A 48 -24.33 -2.73 -13.04
C ASN A 48 -23.15 -1.99 -13.69
N GLN A 49 -21.91 -2.20 -13.20
CA GLN A 49 -20.75 -1.40 -13.61
C GLN A 49 -19.50 -2.26 -13.71
N TYR A 50 -18.77 -2.07 -14.81
CA TYR A 50 -17.53 -2.78 -15.10
C TYR A 50 -16.46 -1.78 -15.51
N PHE A 51 -15.31 -1.82 -14.83
CA PHE A 51 -14.18 -0.95 -15.10
C PHE A 51 -12.91 -1.77 -15.16
N GLY A 52 -12.03 -1.45 -16.11
CA GLY A 52 -10.73 -2.09 -16.23
C GLY A 52 -9.60 -1.08 -16.26
N LEU A 53 -8.51 -1.42 -15.58
CA LEU A 53 -7.25 -0.70 -15.61
C LEU A 53 -6.19 -1.65 -16.19
N ALA A 54 -5.69 -1.32 -17.38
CA ALA A 54 -4.53 -1.95 -17.96
C ALA A 54 -3.27 -1.53 -17.19
N THR A 55 -2.51 -2.50 -16.70
CA THR A 55 -1.23 -2.25 -16.02
C THR A 55 -0.04 -2.40 -16.97
N THR A 56 -0.21 -3.18 -18.03
CA THR A 56 0.77 -3.32 -19.11
C THR A 56 0.13 -3.13 -20.47
N SER A 57 0.96 -2.85 -21.48
CA SER A 57 0.55 -2.85 -22.89
C SER A 57 0.04 -4.20 -23.42
N PHE A 58 0.20 -5.30 -22.67
CA PHE A 58 -0.28 -6.63 -23.04
C PHE A 58 -1.75 -6.88 -22.61
N ALA A 59 -2.31 -6.02 -21.77
CA ALA A 59 -3.68 -6.15 -21.26
C ALA A 59 -4.73 -6.23 -22.39
N ASP A 60 -4.54 -5.43 -23.44
CA ASP A 60 -5.45 -5.34 -24.59
C ASP A 60 -5.50 -6.64 -25.42
N LYS A 61 -4.49 -7.51 -25.29
CA LYS A 61 -4.42 -8.80 -25.99
C LYS A 61 -5.04 -9.94 -25.19
N THR A 62 -5.15 -9.79 -23.88
CA THR A 62 -5.64 -10.81 -22.96
C THR A 62 -7.09 -10.58 -22.54
N THR A 63 -7.58 -9.34 -22.67
CA THR A 63 -8.93 -8.93 -22.31
C THR A 63 -9.73 -8.56 -23.55
N ASP A 64 -11.00 -8.95 -23.58
CA ASP A 64 -11.95 -8.52 -24.62
C ASP A 64 -12.38 -7.07 -24.37
N THR A 65 -11.63 -6.14 -24.96
CA THR A 65 -11.83 -4.68 -24.79
C THR A 65 -13.17 -4.18 -25.32
N ALA A 66 -13.85 -4.95 -26.19
CA ALA A 66 -15.18 -4.62 -26.67
C ALA A 66 -16.25 -4.78 -25.58
N LYS A 67 -16.03 -5.69 -24.62
CA LYS A 67 -16.96 -5.92 -23.50
C LYS A 67 -16.54 -5.22 -22.22
N LEU A 68 -15.23 -5.01 -22.03
CA LEU A 68 -14.67 -4.39 -20.85
C LEU A 68 -13.67 -3.29 -21.28
N PRO A 69 -14.07 -2.01 -21.26
CA PRO A 69 -13.15 -0.94 -21.58
C PRO A 69 -11.98 -0.94 -20.58
N LEU A 70 -10.77 -0.97 -21.12
CA LEU A 70 -9.54 -0.85 -20.35
C LEU A 70 -9.01 0.58 -20.46
N HIS A 71 -8.82 1.21 -19.31
CA HIS A 71 -8.15 2.49 -19.20
C HIS A 71 -6.72 2.30 -18.72
N ARG A 72 -5.86 3.29 -18.92
CA ARG A 72 -4.47 3.26 -18.45
C ARG A 72 -4.26 4.36 -17.43
N SER A 73 -3.45 4.08 -16.41
CA SER A 73 -3.08 5.09 -15.43
C SER A 73 -1.97 5.97 -16.00
N PRO A 74 -2.14 7.30 -16.08
CA PRO A 74 -1.10 8.20 -16.58
C PRO A 74 0.10 8.30 -15.63
N LEU A 75 -0.01 7.78 -14.40
CA LEU A 75 1.03 7.84 -13.36
C LEU A 75 1.85 6.56 -13.24
N LEU A 76 1.65 5.60 -14.14
CA LEU A 76 2.38 4.33 -14.15
C LEU A 76 3.14 4.14 -15.45
N ASP A 77 4.32 3.53 -15.33
CA ASP A 77 5.03 3.01 -16.49
C ASP A 77 4.29 1.80 -17.08
N GLU A 78 4.31 1.70 -18.40
CA GLU A 78 3.67 0.65 -19.21
C GLU A 78 4.22 -0.78 -18.98
N THR A 79 5.19 -0.92 -18.06
CA THR A 79 5.88 -2.18 -17.71
C THR A 79 5.46 -2.74 -16.35
N PHE A 80 4.48 -2.12 -15.68
CA PHE A 80 4.05 -2.53 -14.35
C PHE A 80 3.27 -3.86 -14.36
N LEU A 81 3.90 -4.93 -13.85
CA LEU A 81 3.26 -6.23 -13.68
C LEU A 81 2.68 -6.37 -12.28
N ALA A 82 1.37 -6.53 -12.16
CA ALA A 82 0.68 -6.65 -10.87
C ALA A 82 0.74 -8.07 -10.27
N SER A 83 1.75 -8.85 -10.64
CA SER A 83 1.89 -10.27 -10.30
C SER A 83 1.97 -10.52 -8.80
N ASN A 84 1.14 -11.45 -8.30
CA ASN A 84 1.12 -11.90 -6.89
C ASN A 84 1.04 -10.78 -5.84
N CYS A 85 0.48 -9.62 -6.21
CA CYS A 85 0.40 -8.49 -5.31
C CYS A 85 -0.42 -8.79 -4.04
N ARG A 86 0.07 -8.29 -2.90
CA ARG A 86 -0.71 -8.27 -1.66
C ARG A 86 -1.50 -7.00 -1.61
N THR A 87 -2.76 -7.10 -1.23
CA THR A 87 -3.68 -5.96 -1.24
C THR A 87 -4.47 -5.94 0.05
N SER A 88 -4.77 -4.75 0.53
CA SER A 88 -5.59 -4.54 1.71
C SER A 88 -6.25 -3.17 1.62
N LEU A 89 -7.46 -3.06 2.14
CA LEU A 89 -8.22 -1.82 2.05
C LEU A 89 -7.56 -0.74 2.92
N LEU A 90 -7.27 0.41 2.31
CA LEU A 90 -6.66 1.55 3.01
C LEU A 90 -7.74 2.50 3.55
N ASN A 91 -8.77 2.76 2.73
CA ASN A 91 -9.96 3.53 3.04
C ASN A 91 -11.18 2.91 2.33
N ALA A 92 -12.40 3.41 2.57
CA ALA A 92 -13.59 2.92 1.88
C ALA A 92 -13.47 2.92 0.33
N ASP A 93 -12.68 3.85 -0.22
CA ASP A 93 -12.53 4.09 -1.65
C ASP A 93 -11.10 3.85 -2.17
N GLU A 94 -10.17 3.40 -1.32
CA GLU A 94 -8.78 3.21 -1.71
C GLU A 94 -8.21 1.92 -1.14
N MET A 95 -7.37 1.25 -1.91
CA MET A 95 -6.71 0.01 -1.53
C MET A 95 -5.20 0.16 -1.69
N VAL A 96 -4.43 -0.33 -0.71
CA VAL A 96 -2.97 -0.39 -0.84
C VAL A 96 -2.56 -1.73 -1.44
N LEU A 97 -1.57 -1.69 -2.32
CA LEU A 97 -0.97 -2.84 -2.99
C LEU A 97 0.52 -2.87 -2.68
N ASN A 98 1.05 -4.04 -2.32
CA ASN A 98 2.48 -4.32 -2.30
C ASN A 98 2.81 -5.24 -3.49
N VAL A 99 3.65 -4.75 -4.39
CA VAL A 99 4.15 -5.48 -5.56
C VAL A 99 5.67 -5.54 -5.45
N GLU A 100 6.20 -6.73 -5.12
CA GLU A 100 7.65 -6.97 -4.99
C GLU A 100 8.38 -5.93 -4.11
N GLY A 101 7.73 -5.47 -3.03
CA GLY A 101 8.29 -4.49 -2.09
C GLY A 101 8.02 -3.03 -2.45
N GLN A 102 7.38 -2.74 -3.58
CA GLN A 102 6.89 -1.40 -3.90
C GLN A 102 5.43 -1.23 -3.48
N LEU A 103 5.13 -0.12 -2.81
CA LEU A 103 3.77 0.20 -2.39
C LEU A 103 3.07 1.10 -3.41
N PHE A 104 1.83 0.75 -3.73
CA PHE A 104 0.93 1.50 -4.60
C PHE A 104 -0.44 1.69 -3.95
N VAL A 105 -1.14 2.75 -4.31
CA VAL A 105 -2.54 3.01 -3.92
C VAL A 105 -3.41 2.90 -5.16
N LEU A 106 -4.40 2.02 -5.10
CA LEU A 106 -5.46 1.90 -6.07
C LEU A 106 -6.68 2.69 -5.59
N SER A 107 -7.04 3.73 -6.32
CA SER A 107 -8.29 4.46 -6.17
C SER A 107 -9.43 3.64 -6.81
N LEU A 108 -10.48 3.41 -6.04
CA LEU A 108 -11.66 2.65 -6.44
C LEU A 108 -12.74 3.57 -7.04
N PRO A 109 -13.67 3.01 -7.85
CA PRO A 109 -14.68 3.79 -8.57
C PRO A 109 -15.78 4.29 -7.64
N SER A 110 -15.48 5.28 -6.80
CA SER A 110 -16.43 5.91 -5.88
C SER A 110 -16.91 7.28 -6.37
N HIS A 111 -17.93 7.84 -5.70
CA HIS A 111 -18.43 9.19 -6.00
C HIS A 111 -17.36 10.28 -5.76
N ARG A 112 -16.35 10.03 -4.90
CA ARG A 112 -15.22 10.96 -4.70
C ARG A 112 -14.33 11.00 -5.95
N SER A 113 -14.15 9.85 -6.59
CA SER A 113 -13.40 9.70 -7.83
C SER A 113 -14.00 10.55 -8.98
N LEU A 114 -15.31 10.78 -8.98
CA LEU A 114 -15.99 11.66 -9.95
C LEU A 114 -15.58 13.15 -9.83
N LYS A 115 -15.12 13.62 -8.67
CA LYS A 115 -14.66 15.02 -8.52
C LYS A 115 -13.34 15.29 -9.25
N GLN A 116 -12.55 14.24 -9.49
CA GLN A 116 -11.24 14.35 -10.17
C GLN A 116 -11.36 14.28 -11.70
N LYS A 117 -12.56 14.00 -12.21
CA LYS A 117 -12.94 13.96 -13.62
C LYS A 117 -12.59 15.23 -14.39
N GLY A 118 -12.53 16.38 -13.71
CA GLY A 118 -12.16 17.66 -14.32
C GLY A 118 -10.68 17.78 -14.71
N PHE A 119 -9.78 17.00 -14.10
CA PHE A 119 -8.34 17.17 -14.29
C PHE A 119 -7.71 16.06 -15.15
N TYR A 120 -8.07 14.80 -14.90
CA TYR A 120 -7.56 13.64 -15.67
C TYR A 120 -8.56 13.12 -16.71
N GLY A 121 -9.74 13.72 -16.81
CA GLY A 121 -10.81 13.34 -17.71
C GLY A 121 -11.78 12.28 -17.15
N PRO A 122 -12.92 12.04 -17.84
CA PRO A 122 -13.97 11.07 -17.43
C PRO A 122 -13.49 9.64 -17.26
N GLU A 123 -12.52 9.26 -18.09
CA GLU A 123 -12.13 7.88 -18.35
C GLU A 123 -11.07 7.38 -17.37
N VAL A 124 -10.24 8.28 -16.83
CA VAL A 124 -9.12 7.94 -15.94
C VAL A 124 -9.54 7.91 -14.47
N CYS A 125 -10.61 8.62 -14.10
CA CYS A 125 -10.99 8.82 -12.71
C CYS A 125 -11.94 7.75 -12.17
N GLN A 126 -11.98 6.54 -12.74
CA GLN A 126 -12.80 5.44 -12.22
C GLN A 126 -11.94 4.40 -11.53
N LEU A 127 -10.77 4.09 -12.09
CA LEU A 127 -9.80 3.19 -11.48
C LEU A 127 -8.42 3.72 -11.78
N MET A 128 -7.66 4.04 -10.74
CA MET A 128 -6.35 4.68 -10.91
C MET A 128 -5.36 4.12 -9.91
N LEU A 129 -4.18 3.74 -10.39
CA LEU A 129 -3.12 3.19 -9.56
C LEU A 129 -1.96 4.19 -9.51
N ARG A 130 -1.52 4.50 -8.30
CA ARG A 130 -0.53 5.52 -7.97
C ARG A 130 0.57 4.92 -7.11
N ARG A 131 1.82 5.34 -7.27
CA ARG A 131 2.90 4.89 -6.38
C ARG A 131 2.79 5.62 -5.04
N LEU A 132 2.81 4.87 -3.93
CA LEU A 132 2.69 5.39 -2.56
C LEU A 132 4.03 5.92 -2.04
N SER A 133 5.10 5.16 -2.29
CA SER A 133 6.44 5.51 -1.82
C SER A 133 7.49 5.18 -2.88
N SER A 134 8.50 6.04 -2.98
CA SER A 134 9.70 5.76 -3.76
C SER A 134 10.57 4.70 -3.08
N SER A 135 10.54 4.64 -1.74
CA SER A 135 11.30 3.69 -0.95
C SER A 135 10.76 2.27 -1.12
N LYS A 136 11.67 1.30 -1.17
CA LYS A 136 11.32 -0.12 -1.18
C LYS A 136 11.10 -0.59 0.26
N VAL A 137 10.02 -1.33 0.42
CA VAL A 137 9.61 -2.03 1.64
C VAL A 137 9.87 -3.52 1.42
N ALA A 138 9.81 -4.34 2.47
CA ALA A 138 9.83 -5.79 2.31
C ALA A 138 8.73 -6.28 1.33
N ALA A 139 9.07 -7.26 0.49
CA ALA A 139 8.11 -7.93 -0.37
C ALA A 139 7.12 -8.73 0.47
N ALA A 140 5.84 -8.33 0.42
CA ALA A 140 4.81 -8.83 1.33
C ALA A 140 4.39 -10.27 0.96
N THR A 141 4.40 -11.17 1.94
CA THR A 141 3.70 -12.46 1.86
C THR A 141 2.32 -12.36 2.50
N ALA A 142 2.19 -11.52 3.53
CA ALA A 142 0.95 -11.14 4.18
C ALA A 142 0.91 -9.62 4.38
N MET A 143 -0.28 -9.03 4.34
CA MET A 143 -0.44 -7.60 4.55
C MET A 143 -1.76 -7.32 5.26
N ALA A 144 -1.73 -6.44 6.25
CA ALA A 144 -2.89 -5.99 7.00
C ALA A 144 -2.81 -4.49 7.22
N VAL A 145 -3.96 -3.82 7.20
CA VAL A 145 -4.06 -2.38 7.41
C VAL A 145 -5.01 -2.14 8.59
N ASP A 146 -4.56 -1.33 9.53
CA ASP A 146 -5.39 -0.77 10.58
C ASP A 146 -5.75 0.66 10.21
N MET A 147 -6.97 0.84 9.70
CA MET A 147 -7.48 2.14 9.25
C MET A 147 -7.64 3.14 10.39
N GLN A 148 -7.85 2.69 11.63
CA GLN A 148 -8.06 3.58 12.78
C GLN A 148 -6.74 4.16 13.29
N ARG A 149 -5.67 3.38 13.21
CA ARG A 149 -4.33 3.78 13.68
C ARG A 149 -3.42 4.26 12.55
N HIS A 150 -3.91 4.20 11.31
CA HIS A 150 -3.14 4.46 10.10
C HIS A 150 -1.86 3.61 9.98
N LEU A 151 -1.95 2.34 10.37
CA LEU A 151 -0.80 1.43 10.34
C LEU A 151 -0.95 0.40 9.21
N ILE A 152 0.16 0.07 8.56
CA ILE A 152 0.26 -1.00 7.57
C ILE A 152 1.28 -2.01 8.09
N PHE A 153 0.82 -3.22 8.40
CA PHE A 153 1.71 -4.32 8.70
C PHE A 153 2.04 -5.09 7.42
N VAL A 154 3.33 -5.18 7.13
CA VAL A 154 3.91 -5.91 6.00
C VAL A 154 4.64 -7.13 6.53
N GLY A 155 3.94 -8.27 6.52
CA GLY A 155 4.51 -9.56 6.87
C GLY A 155 5.28 -10.13 5.67
N THR A 156 6.53 -10.54 5.89
CA THR A 156 7.32 -11.21 4.85
C THR A 156 7.92 -12.52 5.36
N ARG A 157 8.23 -13.41 4.42
CA ARG A 157 9.03 -14.62 4.67
C ARG A 157 10.50 -14.43 4.30
N ASN A 158 10.84 -13.32 3.66
CA ASN A 158 12.17 -13.11 3.08
C ASN A 158 13.16 -12.48 4.05
N GLY A 159 12.71 -12.05 5.23
CA GLY A 159 13.51 -11.41 6.28
C GLY A 159 12.58 -10.74 7.29
N ASP A 160 12.94 -9.56 7.77
CA ASP A 160 12.23 -8.87 8.83
C ASP A 160 10.88 -8.32 8.35
N SER A 161 9.83 -8.57 9.14
CA SER A 161 8.51 -7.99 8.88
C SER A 161 8.46 -6.55 9.36
N GLN A 162 7.72 -5.69 8.66
CA GLN A 162 7.78 -4.25 8.85
C GLN A 162 6.41 -3.70 9.26
N LEU A 163 6.39 -2.81 10.24
CA LEU A 163 5.23 -2.02 10.60
C LEU A 163 5.45 -0.58 10.13
N LEU A 164 4.54 -0.11 9.29
CA LEU A 164 4.60 1.21 8.68
C LEU A 164 3.48 2.08 9.22
N TRP A 165 3.73 3.37 9.36
CA TRP A 165 2.73 4.39 9.63
C TRP A 165 2.55 5.23 8.37
N TYR A 166 1.31 5.31 7.86
CA TYR A 166 1.00 6.19 6.75
C TYR A 166 0.36 7.49 7.23
N HIS A 167 0.76 8.60 6.63
CA HIS A 167 0.14 9.90 6.84
C HIS A 167 -0.62 10.30 5.58
N THR A 168 -1.75 10.97 5.78
CA THR A 168 -2.54 11.58 4.71
C THR A 168 -2.45 13.09 4.82
N ASP A 169 -1.84 13.74 3.82
CA ASP A 169 -1.90 15.19 3.67
C ASP A 169 -3.28 15.56 3.12
N THR A 170 -4.30 15.39 3.98
CA THR A 170 -5.61 15.96 3.74
C THR A 170 -5.56 17.39 4.27
N HIS A 171 -5.22 18.32 3.38
CA HIS A 171 -5.68 19.69 3.58
C HIS A 171 -7.21 19.66 3.48
N ASP A 172 -7.89 19.46 4.61
CA ASP A 172 -9.31 19.79 4.74
C ASP A 172 -9.41 21.30 4.54
N VAL A 173 -9.58 21.73 3.29
CA VAL A 173 -9.99 23.09 3.00
C VAL A 173 -11.43 23.19 3.54
N PRO A 174 -11.69 23.95 4.62
CA PRO A 174 -13.07 24.19 5.04
C PRO A 174 -13.79 24.78 3.84
N ALA A 175 -14.99 24.26 3.52
CA ALA A 175 -15.78 24.73 2.40
C ALA A 175 -15.86 26.26 2.45
N CYS A 176 -15.11 26.94 1.59
CA CYS A 176 -15.20 28.39 1.47
C CYS A 176 -16.65 28.70 1.06
N PRO A 177 -17.34 29.64 1.73
CA PRO A 177 -18.65 30.08 1.28
C PRO A 177 -18.49 30.58 -0.16
N VAL A 178 -19.27 30.03 -1.08
CA VAL A 178 -19.36 30.58 -2.44
C VAL A 178 -19.84 32.03 -2.29
N PRO A 179 -19.12 33.05 -2.79
CA PRO A 179 -19.62 34.41 -2.77
C PRO A 179 -20.85 34.45 -3.67
N VAL A 180 -22.00 34.74 -3.09
CA VAL A 180 -23.21 35.07 -3.86
C VAL A 180 -22.97 36.49 -4.41
N PRO A 181 -22.94 36.70 -5.73
CA PRO A 181 -22.91 38.06 -6.28
C PRO A 181 -24.22 38.77 -5.94
N ASP A 182 -24.16 40.01 -5.48
CA ASP A 182 -25.32 40.83 -5.09
C ASP A 182 -26.16 41.35 -6.29
N ASP A 183 -25.85 40.93 -7.52
CA ASP A 183 -26.49 41.42 -8.74
C ASP A 183 -27.49 40.39 -9.28
N LEU A 184 -28.61 40.21 -8.56
CA LEU A 184 -29.78 39.46 -9.02
C LEU A 184 -30.76 40.36 -9.78
N GLU A 185 -30.47 40.63 -11.05
CA GLU A 185 -31.49 41.01 -12.03
C GLU A 185 -31.22 40.32 -13.39
N SER A 186 -31.32 38.98 -13.43
CA SER A 186 -31.73 38.29 -14.67
C SER A 186 -32.43 36.96 -14.34
N ASP A 187 -33.57 36.75 -15.00
CA ASP A 187 -34.49 35.60 -14.88
C ASP A 187 -33.87 34.27 -15.37
N ASP A 188 -32.74 33.85 -14.82
CA ASP A 188 -32.04 32.62 -15.22
C ASP A 188 -31.96 31.62 -14.06
N GLU A 189 -33.11 31.23 -13.49
CA GLU A 189 -33.19 30.18 -12.46
C GLU A 189 -32.78 28.77 -12.97
N ASP A 190 -32.55 28.60 -14.26
CA ASP A 190 -32.19 27.31 -14.87
C ASP A 190 -30.67 27.03 -14.87
N VAL A 191 -29.81 28.02 -14.54
CA VAL A 191 -28.35 27.89 -14.63
C VAL A 191 -27.76 26.98 -13.54
N TYR A 192 -28.46 26.79 -12.42
CA TYR A 192 -27.96 26.00 -11.29
C TYR A 192 -28.31 24.50 -11.38
N LEU A 193 -29.18 24.09 -12.30
CA LEU A 193 -29.65 22.70 -12.41
C LEU A 193 -28.82 21.84 -13.38
N TYR A 194 -28.17 22.46 -14.36
CA TYR A 194 -27.24 21.79 -15.27
C TYR A 194 -25.86 22.45 -15.21
N GLY A 195 -24.97 21.81 -14.45
CA GLY A 195 -23.61 22.28 -14.20
C GLY A 195 -22.89 22.84 -15.43
N HIS A 196 -22.23 23.95 -15.20
CA HIS A 196 -21.47 24.77 -16.14
C HIS A 196 -20.70 23.94 -17.19
N ARG A 197 -21.06 24.10 -18.47
CA ARG A 197 -20.19 23.73 -19.60
C ARG A 197 -19.13 24.82 -19.72
N LEU A 198 -17.90 24.54 -19.28
CA LEU A 198 -16.77 25.46 -19.42
C LEU A 198 -16.59 25.83 -20.90
N VAL A 199 -17.02 27.04 -21.26
CA VAL A 199 -16.72 27.65 -22.55
C VAL A 199 -15.31 28.20 -22.47
N ALA A 200 -14.46 27.82 -23.42
CA ALA A 200 -13.12 28.35 -23.56
C ALA A 200 -13.19 29.88 -23.76
N VAL A 201 -12.65 30.64 -22.80
CA VAL A 201 -12.48 32.08 -22.95
C VAL A 201 -11.28 32.29 -23.86
N THR A 202 -11.55 32.62 -25.12
CA THR A 202 -10.59 33.31 -25.98
C THR A 202 -10.61 34.78 -25.62
N ALA A 203 -9.54 35.31 -25.02
CA ALA A 203 -9.12 36.69 -25.22
C ALA A 203 -7.70 36.88 -24.67
N GLU A 204 -6.89 37.48 -25.51
CA GLU A 204 -5.53 37.96 -25.28
C GLU A 204 -5.57 39.04 -24.18
N ASP A 205 -4.78 38.89 -23.11
CA ASP A 205 -4.10 40.01 -22.47
C ASP A 205 -3.03 39.54 -21.47
N ASP A 206 -1.94 40.30 -21.47
CA ASP A 206 -0.62 40.01 -20.94
C ASP A 206 -0.55 40.26 -19.43
N VAL A 207 -0.68 39.21 -18.61
CA VAL A 207 -0.40 39.27 -17.16
C VAL A 207 0.26 37.96 -16.70
N GLN A 208 1.48 38.08 -16.16
CA GLN A 208 2.26 36.98 -15.59
C GLN A 208 1.45 36.16 -14.57
N PRO A 209 1.39 34.82 -14.67
CA PRO A 209 0.67 34.01 -13.71
C PRO A 209 1.54 33.80 -12.46
N HIS A 210 1.20 34.53 -11.39
CA HIS A 210 1.65 34.24 -10.04
C HIS A 210 1.05 32.89 -9.57
N ASP A 211 1.90 32.03 -9.01
CA ASP A 211 1.72 30.66 -8.48
C ASP A 211 0.57 30.44 -7.46
N THR A 212 -0.68 30.74 -7.78
CA THR A 212 -1.80 30.60 -6.80
C THR A 212 -3.09 30.00 -7.36
N VAL A 213 -3.01 29.23 -8.44
CA VAL A 213 -4.11 28.42 -8.97
C VAL A 213 -3.50 27.04 -9.28
N SER A 214 -3.55 26.03 -8.41
CA SER A 214 -4.60 25.01 -8.43
C SER A 214 -4.19 23.77 -7.58
N LYS A 215 -3.89 23.93 -6.29
CA LYS A 215 -3.57 22.77 -5.42
C LYS A 215 -4.79 21.98 -4.90
N ALA A 216 -6.01 22.37 -5.29
CA ALA A 216 -7.24 21.77 -4.79
C ALA A 216 -7.71 20.49 -5.53
N ALA A 217 -6.94 20.02 -6.53
CA ALA A 217 -7.34 18.91 -7.41
C ALA A 217 -6.37 17.71 -7.40
N GLU A 218 -5.40 17.68 -6.49
CA GLU A 218 -4.48 16.55 -6.38
C GLU A 218 -5.07 15.46 -5.49
N PHE A 219 -4.86 14.19 -5.84
CA PHE A 219 -5.23 13.08 -4.96
C PHE A 219 -4.59 13.26 -3.58
N ALA A 220 -5.18 12.67 -2.53
CA ALA A 220 -4.54 12.65 -1.21
C ALA A 220 -3.10 12.16 -1.35
N ALA A 221 -2.16 13.03 -0.98
CA ALA A 221 -0.76 12.69 -0.90
C ALA A 221 -0.56 11.83 0.35
N TYR A 222 0.16 10.74 0.16
CA TYR A 222 0.47 9.82 1.22
C TYR A 222 1.97 9.82 1.46
N SER A 223 2.37 9.87 2.72
CA SER A 223 3.74 9.57 3.14
C SER A 223 3.73 8.34 4.05
N VAL A 224 4.84 7.62 4.11
CA VAL A 224 4.95 6.37 4.85
C VAL A 224 6.28 6.32 5.59
N ASP A 225 6.21 6.08 6.89
CA ASP A 225 7.36 5.96 7.77
C ASP A 225 7.43 4.55 8.38
N LEU A 226 8.64 4.04 8.53
CA LEU A 226 8.90 2.77 9.21
C LEU A 226 8.85 2.99 10.72
N VAL A 227 7.94 2.30 11.41
CA VAL A 227 7.75 2.40 12.86
C VAL A 227 8.54 1.33 13.60
N ASP A 228 8.38 0.09 13.15
CA ASP A 228 8.93 -1.07 13.85
C ASP A 228 9.29 -2.18 12.85
N GLN A 229 10.21 -3.03 13.27
CA GLN A 229 10.65 -4.21 12.53
C GLN A 229 10.58 -5.42 13.46
N LEU A 230 9.83 -6.43 13.03
CA LEU A 230 9.78 -7.72 13.70
C LEU A 230 10.88 -8.61 13.09
N PRO A 231 11.96 -8.92 13.84
CA PRO A 231 13.09 -9.65 13.30
C PRO A 231 12.71 -11.08 12.93
N ALA A 232 13.17 -11.55 11.78
CA ALA A 232 13.01 -12.93 11.36
C ALA A 232 14.21 -13.42 10.55
N ILE A 233 14.58 -14.69 10.76
CA ILE A 233 15.67 -15.35 10.04
C ILE A 233 15.36 -15.47 8.54
N GLY A 234 14.08 -15.36 8.16
CA GLY A 234 13.62 -15.56 6.80
C GLY A 234 13.76 -17.02 6.35
N GLN A 235 13.81 -17.23 5.03
CA GLN A 235 14.03 -18.56 4.46
C GLN A 235 15.47 -19.00 4.70
N VAL A 236 15.68 -20.04 5.51
CA VAL A 236 17.01 -20.60 5.78
C VAL A 236 17.57 -21.26 4.52
N THR A 237 18.74 -20.83 4.08
CA THR A 237 19.43 -21.34 2.88
C THR A 237 20.60 -22.24 3.22
N SER A 238 21.35 -21.94 4.29
CA SER A 238 22.37 -22.83 4.85
C SER A 238 22.46 -22.72 6.37
N MET A 239 22.98 -23.75 7.01
CA MET A 239 23.26 -23.79 8.44
C MET A 239 24.58 -24.50 8.71
N ASP A 240 25.36 -24.00 9.67
CA ASP A 240 26.60 -24.63 10.12
C ASP A 240 26.81 -24.38 11.62
N MET A 241 27.59 -25.24 12.28
CA MET A 241 27.89 -25.13 13.71
C MET A 241 29.29 -24.54 13.92
N GLY A 242 29.36 -23.43 14.62
CA GLY A 242 30.60 -22.80 15.09
C GLY A 242 30.81 -22.99 16.58
N VAL A 243 32.04 -22.80 17.05
CA VAL A 243 32.37 -22.72 18.47
C VAL A 243 32.86 -21.31 18.76
N ASP A 244 32.22 -20.65 19.72
CA ASP A 244 32.66 -19.34 20.20
C ASP A 244 33.89 -19.50 21.10
N VAL A 245 34.95 -18.75 20.79
CA VAL A 245 36.27 -18.83 21.42
C VAL A 245 36.58 -17.57 22.24
N ASP A 246 35.72 -16.55 22.21
CA ASP A 246 36.05 -15.18 22.64
C ASP A 246 35.84 -14.89 24.13
N MET A 247 35.73 -15.92 24.97
CA MET A 247 35.55 -15.75 26.42
C MET A 247 36.66 -16.44 27.20
N GLU A 248 37.73 -15.69 27.48
CA GLU A 248 38.78 -16.11 28.42
C GLU A 248 38.15 -16.65 29.73
N GLY A 249 38.27 -17.96 29.94
CA GLY A 249 37.80 -18.65 31.14
C GLY A 249 36.36 -19.16 31.12
N VAL A 250 35.66 -19.13 29.99
CA VAL A 250 34.32 -19.76 29.83
C VAL A 250 34.46 -21.00 28.95
N ALA A 251 33.77 -22.09 29.31
CA ALA A 251 33.75 -23.32 28.52
C ALA A 251 33.36 -23.03 27.05
N PRO A 252 33.94 -23.74 26.06
CA PRO A 252 33.60 -23.56 24.65
C PRO A 252 32.10 -23.75 24.45
N LYS A 253 31.47 -22.82 23.74
CA LYS A 253 30.02 -22.86 23.49
C LYS A 253 29.74 -23.01 22.00
N GLU A 254 28.96 -24.03 21.69
CA GLU A 254 28.45 -24.28 20.35
C GLU A 254 27.42 -23.21 19.97
N THR A 255 27.54 -22.69 18.76
CA THR A 255 26.69 -21.66 18.18
C THR A 255 26.25 -22.11 16.79
N LEU A 256 24.97 -22.03 16.50
CA LEU A 256 24.43 -22.35 15.19
C LEU A 256 24.42 -21.09 14.34
N VAL A 257 25.15 -21.09 13.24
CA VAL A 257 25.18 -19.99 12.27
C VAL A 257 24.25 -20.36 11.12
N LEU A 258 23.31 -19.46 10.81
CA LEU A 258 22.34 -19.62 9.74
C LEU A 258 22.55 -18.52 8.71
N SER A 259 22.55 -18.86 7.43
CA SER A 259 22.27 -17.88 6.38
C SER A 259 20.80 -17.97 5.99
N GLY A 260 20.14 -16.83 5.88
CA GLY A 260 18.72 -16.77 5.65
C GLY A 260 18.27 -15.53 4.88
N GLY A 261 17.00 -15.55 4.50
CA GLY A 261 16.35 -14.49 3.75
C GLY A 261 16.63 -14.52 2.25
N VAL A 262 16.08 -13.54 1.53
CA VAL A 262 16.15 -13.48 0.05
C VAL A 262 16.42 -12.05 -0.40
N GLY A 263 17.40 -11.87 -1.29
CA GLY A 263 17.69 -10.58 -1.91
C GLY A 263 18.23 -9.55 -0.91
N ASP A 264 17.62 -8.37 -0.91
CA ASP A 264 17.95 -7.24 -0.02
C ASP A 264 17.59 -7.49 1.44
N GLN A 265 16.78 -8.53 1.73
CA GLN A 265 16.41 -8.96 3.07
C GLN A 265 17.24 -10.17 3.56
N SER A 266 18.34 -10.50 2.88
CA SER A 266 19.22 -11.59 3.32
C SER A 266 20.06 -11.20 4.53
N SER A 267 20.23 -12.13 5.47
CA SER A 267 20.99 -11.93 6.70
C SER A 267 21.69 -13.22 7.15
N VAL A 268 22.68 -13.06 8.03
CA VAL A 268 23.32 -14.16 8.76
C VAL A 268 22.91 -14.05 10.22
N SER A 269 22.29 -15.09 10.74
CA SER A 269 21.80 -15.16 12.12
C SER A 269 22.62 -16.15 12.93
N MET A 270 23.09 -15.73 14.10
CA MET A 270 23.76 -16.61 15.06
C MET A 270 22.78 -16.98 16.17
N ILE A 271 22.50 -18.27 16.33
CA ILE A 271 21.63 -18.80 17.37
C ILE A 271 22.49 -19.51 18.40
N HIS A 272 22.37 -19.06 19.65
CA HIS A 272 23.00 -19.70 20.79
C HIS A 272 21.94 -20.19 21.77
N ARG A 273 22.26 -21.27 22.50
CA ARG A 273 21.38 -21.79 23.53
C ARG A 273 21.68 -21.09 24.86
N GLY A 274 20.72 -20.29 25.34
CA GLY A 274 20.81 -19.60 26.64
C GLY A 274 21.03 -18.09 26.50
N ILE A 275 21.16 -17.40 27.62
CA ILE A 275 21.35 -15.94 27.67
C ILE A 275 22.84 -15.65 27.88
N PHE A 276 23.38 -14.73 27.09
CA PHE A 276 24.70 -14.15 27.33
C PHE A 276 24.54 -12.76 27.94
N VAL A 277 25.09 -12.58 29.13
CA VAL A 277 25.15 -11.27 29.78
C VAL A 277 26.61 -10.83 29.76
N LEU A 278 26.88 -9.74 29.03
CA LEU A 278 28.17 -9.07 29.08
C LEU A 278 28.21 -8.19 30.34
N LEU A 279 28.59 -8.78 31.47
CA LEU A 279 28.86 -8.02 32.69
C LEU A 279 30.33 -7.62 32.73
N PRO A 280 30.66 -6.35 33.04
CA PRO A 280 32.03 -6.00 33.38
C PRO A 280 32.43 -6.80 34.63
N LYS A 281 33.50 -7.59 34.53
CA LYS A 281 34.10 -8.23 35.71
C LYS A 281 34.74 -7.13 36.55
N LEU A 282 34.18 -6.88 37.74
CA LEU A 282 34.80 -6.05 38.75
C LEU A 282 35.47 -6.97 39.78
N ASP A 283 36.78 -7.12 39.68
CA ASP A 283 37.56 -7.84 40.69
C ASP A 283 37.65 -6.96 41.94
N LEU A 284 36.76 -7.22 42.90
CA LEU A 284 36.90 -6.70 44.26
C LEU A 284 38.06 -7.46 44.91
N GLY A 285 39.28 -6.94 44.75
CA GLY A 285 40.48 -7.50 45.34
C GLY A 285 40.28 -7.79 46.83
N ALA A 286 40.21 -9.06 47.19
CA ALA A 286 40.30 -9.49 48.57
C ALA A 286 41.77 -9.30 48.99
N ASP A 287 42.08 -8.12 49.53
CA ASP A 287 43.35 -7.86 50.18
C ASP A 287 43.46 -8.85 51.35
N SER A 288 44.26 -9.89 51.18
CA SER A 288 44.53 -10.88 52.23
C SER A 288 45.05 -10.14 53.46
N PRO A 289 44.53 -10.39 54.68
CA PRO A 289 45.04 -9.71 55.85
C PRO A 289 46.50 -10.11 56.06
N LYS A 290 47.41 -9.17 55.82
CA LYS A 290 48.82 -9.30 56.18
C LYS A 290 48.89 -9.61 57.67
N LYS A 291 49.24 -10.86 58.01
CA LYS A 291 49.58 -11.24 59.38
C LYS A 291 50.87 -10.50 59.77
N TYR A 292 50.73 -9.32 60.35
CA TYR A 292 51.76 -8.70 61.18
C TYR A 292 51.56 -9.17 62.61
N PHE A 293 52.28 -10.20 63.02
CA PHE A 293 52.64 -10.41 64.42
C PHE A 293 54.00 -11.12 64.46
N ASP A 294 55.05 -10.29 64.49
CA ASP A 294 56.36 -10.64 65.04
C ASP A 294 56.53 -9.82 66.33
N ARG A 295 56.55 -10.52 67.46
CA ARG A 295 57.30 -10.29 68.72
C ARG A 295 56.57 -10.88 69.92
#